data_AF-A0A6G3XT68-F1
#
_entry.id   AF-A0A6G3XT68-F1
#
_cell.length_a   1.000
_cell.length_b   1.000
_cell.length_c   1.000
_cell.angle_alpha   90.00
_cell.angle_beta   90.00
_cell.angle_gamma   90.00
#
_symmetry.space_group_name_H-M   'P 1'
#
loop_
_entity.id
_entity.type
_entity.pdbx_description
1 polymer ?
#
loop_
_entity_poly.entity_id
_entity_poly.type
_entity_poly.pdbx_seq_one_letter_code
_entity_poly.pdbx_strand_id
1 'polypeptide(L)'
;VPLGRALNDYTADTHAILGGYAPDSPVGQDRPTGSADSASITNSKESLLRVMRGVSDGVIGENADGEPVRVFDSLYEGQRRYAAEYLETGRQVPQSSLTENVTNWDVKSRHVGEAFGGMNAIGTDMVLDVRDAEVGKINDQARYAYHGFGALANTIPQVGDIAQRAVDAATYEWSKDVITEKENVAREGVSKETAGGIAGTNNLIDSWAETREAKGTDAAENAKGEAKQSYITGREEAYSALRTRK
;
A
#
# COMPACT_ATOMS: atom_id res chain seq x y z
N VAL A 1 5.81 19.16 0.77
CA VAL A 1 5.03 19.23 2.03
C VAL A 1 5.74 18.46 3.15
N PRO A 2 6.02 19.06 4.32
CA PRO A 2 6.77 18.41 5.41
C PRO A 2 6.09 17.17 6.01
N LEU A 3 4.77 17.20 6.20
CA LEU A 3 4.03 16.09 6.83
C LEU A 3 4.03 14.81 5.97
N GLY A 4 3.91 14.94 4.64
CA GLY A 4 4.01 13.79 3.74
C GLY A 4 5.38 13.13 3.75
N ARG A 5 6.46 13.92 3.91
CA ARG A 5 7.82 13.38 4.06
C ARG A 5 7.98 12.63 5.38
N ALA A 6 7.50 13.22 6.48
CA ALA A 6 7.53 12.56 7.78
C ALA A 6 6.79 11.21 7.76
N LEU A 7 5.62 11.12 7.10
CA LEU A 7 4.89 9.86 6.99
C LEU A 7 5.68 8.76 6.24
N ASN A 8 6.54 9.11 5.27
CA ASN A 8 7.44 8.14 4.64
C ASN A 8 8.54 7.65 5.60
N ASP A 9 9.08 8.53 6.45
CA ASP A 9 10.08 8.13 7.45
C ASP A 9 9.49 7.12 8.45
N TYR A 10 8.17 7.21 8.69
CA TYR A 10 7.39 6.27 9.50
C TYR A 10 6.66 5.19 8.68
N THR A 11 7.20 4.80 7.53
CA THR A 11 6.59 3.75 6.68
C THR A 11 6.36 2.45 7.44
N ALA A 12 7.29 2.04 8.31
CA ALA A 12 7.16 0.82 9.11
C ALA A 12 5.92 0.86 10.03
N ASP A 13 5.74 1.97 10.74
CA ASP A 13 4.61 2.19 11.64
C ASP A 13 3.29 2.26 10.87
N THR A 14 3.26 3.04 9.79
CA THR A 14 2.06 3.17 8.97
C THR A 14 1.69 1.83 8.33
N HIS A 15 2.66 1.03 7.88
CA HIS A 15 2.41 -0.33 7.41
C HIS A 15 1.86 -1.23 8.52
N ALA A 16 2.39 -1.13 9.75
CA ALA A 16 1.92 -1.91 10.88
C ALA A 16 0.49 -1.56 11.29
N ILE A 17 0.16 -0.26 11.32
CA ILE A 17 -1.17 0.22 11.65
C ILE A 17 -2.16 -0.17 10.54
N LEU A 18 -1.82 0.10 9.27
CA LEU A 18 -2.67 -0.23 8.13
C LEU A 18 -2.85 -1.74 7.93
N GLY A 19 -1.80 -2.53 8.23
CA GLY A 19 -1.80 -3.99 8.16
C GLY A 19 -2.43 -4.69 9.37
N GLY A 20 -2.94 -3.93 10.35
CA GLY A 20 -3.66 -4.46 11.50
C GLY A 20 -2.78 -5.24 12.50
N TYR A 21 -1.46 -5.03 12.51
CA TYR A 21 -0.53 -5.77 13.37
C TYR A 21 0.35 -4.90 14.25
N ALA A 22 0.19 -3.57 14.19
CA ALA A 22 0.68 -2.72 15.27
C ALA A 22 -0.03 -3.11 16.58
N PRO A 23 0.66 -3.09 17.74
CA PRO A 23 0.11 -3.57 19.01
C PRO A 23 -1.27 -3.02 19.38
N ASP A 24 -1.60 -1.82 18.90
CA ASP A 24 -2.83 -1.09 19.22
C ASP A 24 -3.67 -0.78 17.99
N SER A 25 -3.35 -1.35 16.83
CA SER A 25 -4.25 -1.29 15.69
C SER A 25 -5.48 -2.18 15.96
N PRO A 26 -6.70 -1.76 15.60
CA PRO A 26 -7.03 -0.54 14.86
C PRO A 26 -7.31 0.69 15.73
N VAL A 27 -7.38 0.56 17.06
CA VAL A 27 -7.95 1.56 17.98
C VAL A 27 -7.01 2.73 18.33
N GLY A 28 -5.71 2.54 18.26
CA GLY A 28 -4.68 3.48 18.70
C GLY A 28 -4.46 3.51 20.22
N GLN A 29 -3.60 4.41 20.68
CA GLN A 29 -3.32 4.64 22.10
C GLN A 29 -3.42 6.13 22.48
N ASP A 30 -3.85 6.38 23.71
CA ASP A 30 -3.88 7.71 24.33
C ASP A 30 -2.50 8.21 24.77
N ARG A 31 -1.48 7.34 24.77
CA ARG A 31 -0.11 7.66 25.19
C ARG A 31 0.89 7.26 24.11
N PRO A 32 2.02 7.99 23.97
CA PRO A 32 3.09 7.58 23.08
C PRO A 32 3.63 6.19 23.44
N THR A 33 3.87 5.37 22.44
CA THR A 33 4.56 4.08 22.57
C THR A 33 6.04 4.28 22.23
N GLY A 34 6.94 3.64 22.97
CA GLY A 34 8.39 3.77 22.77
C GLY A 34 8.99 5.09 23.29
N SER A 35 10.26 5.33 22.97
CA SER A 35 10.98 6.57 23.33
C SER A 35 12.11 6.88 22.35
N ALA A 36 12.42 8.17 22.14
CA ALA A 36 13.43 8.62 21.19
C ALA A 36 13.23 7.94 19.81
N ASP A 37 14.26 7.27 19.30
CA ASP A 37 14.23 6.60 17.99
C ASP A 37 13.32 5.37 17.91
N SER A 38 12.75 4.93 19.05
CA SER A 38 11.74 3.86 19.10
C SER A 38 10.31 4.38 19.26
N ALA A 39 10.11 5.71 19.26
CA ALA A 39 8.78 6.28 19.35
C ALA A 39 7.98 5.98 18.08
N SER A 40 6.73 5.52 18.23
CA SER A 40 5.87 5.14 17.12
C SER A 40 4.61 6.00 16.99
N ILE A 41 4.00 5.97 15.81
CA ILE A 41 2.65 6.54 15.59
C ILE A 41 1.65 5.76 16.46
N THR A 42 0.81 6.47 17.21
CA THR A 42 -0.18 5.87 18.11
C THR A 42 -1.63 6.12 17.68
N ASN A 43 -1.83 6.80 16.56
CA ASN A 43 -3.16 7.06 16.04
C ASN A 43 -3.89 5.77 15.65
N SER A 44 -5.22 5.77 15.77
CA SER A 44 -6.07 4.72 15.23
C SER A 44 -5.88 4.57 13.72
N LYS A 45 -6.14 3.37 13.19
CA LYS A 45 -6.06 3.08 11.75
C LYS A 45 -6.91 4.06 10.93
N GLU A 46 -8.14 4.32 11.37
CA GLU A 46 -9.03 5.26 10.70
C GLU A 46 -8.50 6.71 10.71
N SER A 47 -7.93 7.15 11.84
CA SER A 47 -7.37 8.50 11.95
C SER A 47 -6.16 8.64 11.04
N LEU A 48 -5.28 7.63 11.02
CA LEU A 48 -4.13 7.59 10.13
C LEU A 48 -4.56 7.62 8.66
N LEU A 49 -5.54 6.83 8.25
CA LEU A 49 -6.09 6.84 6.89
C LEU A 49 -6.58 8.24 6.47
N ARG A 50 -7.30 8.93 7.35
CA ARG A 50 -7.76 10.31 7.10
C ARG A 50 -6.59 11.30 6.97
N VAL A 51 -5.57 11.18 7.82
CA VAL A 51 -4.37 12.03 7.77
C VAL A 51 -3.61 11.79 6.48
N MET A 52 -3.33 10.52 6.14
CA MET A 52 -2.65 10.14 4.90
C MET A 52 -3.41 10.69 3.69
N ARG A 53 -4.73 10.46 3.59
CA ARG A 53 -5.55 11.02 2.52
C ARG A 53 -5.51 12.54 2.44
N GLY A 54 -5.55 13.23 3.58
CA GLY A 54 -5.54 14.70 3.64
C GLY A 54 -4.26 15.34 3.14
N VAL A 55 -3.12 14.64 3.20
CA VAL A 55 -1.84 15.14 2.68
C VAL A 55 -1.51 14.66 1.27
N SER A 56 -2.21 13.63 0.79
CA SER A 56 -1.90 12.91 -0.44
C SER A 56 -1.88 13.77 -1.70
N ASP A 57 -2.70 14.83 -1.77
CA ASP A 57 -2.74 15.73 -2.94
C ASP A 57 -1.54 16.68 -3.02
N GLY A 58 -0.77 16.81 -1.93
CA GLY A 58 0.39 17.69 -1.90
C GLY A 58 1.49 17.21 -2.83
N VAL A 59 2.20 18.17 -3.45
CA VAL A 59 3.37 17.89 -4.29
C VAL A 59 4.62 17.81 -3.40
N ILE A 60 5.39 16.74 -3.55
CA ILE A 60 6.60 16.46 -2.76
C ILE A 60 7.90 16.71 -3.56
N GLY A 61 7.81 16.76 -4.88
CA GLY A 61 8.89 17.03 -5.81
C GLY A 61 8.40 16.95 -7.26
N GLU A 62 9.34 16.84 -8.20
CA GLU A 62 9.09 16.63 -9.63
C GLU A 62 9.91 15.43 -10.10
N ASN A 63 9.43 14.69 -11.10
CA ASN A 63 10.16 13.58 -11.68
C ASN A 63 11.21 14.05 -12.72
N ALA A 64 11.90 13.11 -13.37
CA ALA A 64 12.92 13.43 -14.36
C ALA A 64 12.39 14.21 -15.58
N ASP A 65 11.08 14.10 -15.85
CA ASP A 65 10.39 14.76 -16.95
C ASP A 65 9.75 16.10 -16.53
N GLY A 66 9.97 16.53 -15.27
CA GLY A 66 9.43 17.76 -14.70
C GLY A 66 7.96 17.66 -14.27
N GLU A 67 7.40 16.45 -14.19
CA GLU A 67 6.02 16.23 -13.79
C GLU A 67 5.91 16.18 -12.26
N PRO A 68 4.83 16.75 -11.67
CA PRO A 68 4.69 16.82 -10.23
C PRO A 68 4.52 15.43 -9.62
N VAL A 69 5.34 15.12 -8.62
CA VAL A 69 5.20 13.91 -7.82
C VAL A 69 4.41 14.22 -6.57
N ARG A 70 3.37 13.43 -6.31
CA ARG A 70 2.48 13.63 -5.17
C ARG A 70 3.00 12.91 -3.93
N VAL A 71 2.53 13.36 -2.77
CA VAL A 71 2.75 12.67 -1.49
C VAL A 71 2.22 11.24 -1.56
N PHE A 72 1.05 11.03 -2.18
CA PHE A 72 0.50 9.69 -2.35
C PHE A 72 1.48 8.72 -3.03
N ASP A 73 2.08 9.14 -4.14
CA ASP A 73 3.01 8.31 -4.92
C ASP A 73 4.18 7.86 -4.04
N SER A 74 4.70 8.78 -3.23
CA SER A 74 5.78 8.50 -2.30
C SER A 74 5.36 7.57 -1.17
N LEU A 75 4.17 7.77 -0.60
CA LEU A 75 3.64 6.91 0.47
C LEU A 75 3.42 5.49 -0.05
N TYR A 76 2.78 5.35 -1.21
CA TYR A 76 2.49 4.06 -1.83
C TYR A 76 3.77 3.27 -2.09
N GLU A 77 4.78 3.94 -2.65
CA GLU A 77 6.04 3.31 -2.94
C GLU A 77 6.85 2.97 -1.67
N GLY A 78 6.78 3.81 -0.64
CA GLY A 78 7.29 3.47 0.69
C GLY A 78 6.67 2.18 1.20
N GLN A 79 5.34 2.07 1.16
CA GLN A 79 4.62 0.85 1.56
C GLN A 79 5.07 -0.37 0.75
N ARG A 80 5.30 -0.24 -0.56
CA ARG A 80 5.75 -1.35 -1.43
C ARG A 80 7.12 -1.86 -1.08
N ARG A 81 8.05 -0.96 -0.84
CA ARG A 81 9.42 -1.28 -0.42
C ARG A 81 9.45 -1.95 0.94
N TYR A 82 8.77 -1.35 1.92
CA TYR A 82 8.72 -1.91 3.26
C TYR A 82 7.97 -3.25 3.28
N ALA A 83 6.90 -3.42 2.50
CA ALA A 83 6.21 -4.70 2.38
C ALA A 83 7.14 -5.82 1.89
N ALA A 84 8.00 -5.55 0.92
CA ALA A 84 9.00 -6.52 0.46
C ALA A 84 9.98 -6.91 1.59
N GLU A 85 10.50 -5.94 2.35
CA GLU A 85 11.35 -6.22 3.52
C GLU A 85 10.61 -6.98 4.61
N TYR A 86 9.36 -6.60 4.87
CA TYR A 86 8.52 -7.21 5.87
C TYR A 86 8.23 -8.69 5.54
N LEU A 87 7.97 -8.99 4.27
CA LEU A 87 7.87 -10.36 3.76
C LEU A 87 9.21 -11.08 3.88
N GLU A 88 10.34 -10.39 3.66
CA GLU A 88 11.68 -10.98 3.82
C GLU A 88 11.96 -11.47 5.25
N THR A 89 11.41 -10.81 6.27
CA THR A 89 11.49 -11.31 7.66
C THR A 89 10.63 -12.56 7.93
N GLY A 90 9.97 -13.10 6.90
CA GLY A 90 9.23 -14.36 6.97
C GLY A 90 10.11 -15.57 7.26
N ARG A 91 9.53 -16.59 7.92
CA ARG A 91 10.21 -17.83 8.31
C ARG A 91 10.84 -18.50 7.09
N GLN A 92 12.12 -18.86 7.21
CA GLN A 92 12.76 -19.75 6.25
C GLN A 92 12.34 -21.20 6.50
N VAL A 93 11.95 -21.90 5.44
CA VAL A 93 11.53 -23.30 5.47
C VAL A 93 12.25 -24.08 4.37
N PRO A 94 12.50 -25.38 4.54
CA PRO A 94 13.07 -26.19 3.46
C PRO A 94 12.08 -26.35 2.31
N GLN A 95 12.59 -26.56 1.09
CA GLN A 95 11.79 -26.74 -0.13
C GLN A 95 10.71 -27.83 0.00
N SER A 96 11.00 -28.91 0.74
CA SER A 96 10.04 -29.99 1.01
C SER A 96 8.80 -29.56 1.79
N SER A 97 8.84 -28.43 2.48
CA SER A 97 7.72 -27.89 3.27
C SER A 97 6.84 -26.92 2.48
N LEU A 98 7.16 -26.63 1.21
CA LEU A 98 6.41 -25.68 0.39
C LEU A 98 5.12 -26.25 -0.22
N THR A 99 4.90 -27.56 -0.09
CA THR A 99 3.64 -28.24 -0.47
C THR A 99 2.53 -28.09 0.59
N GLU A 100 2.80 -27.35 1.66
CA GLU A 100 1.87 -27.12 2.76
C GLU A 100 1.83 -25.62 3.11
N ASN A 101 0.84 -25.22 3.91
CA ASN A 101 0.77 -23.85 4.40
C ASN A 101 1.97 -23.51 5.28
N VAL A 102 2.58 -22.36 4.99
CA VAL A 102 3.56 -21.75 5.90
C VAL A 102 2.85 -20.62 6.61
N THR A 103 2.26 -20.89 7.77
CA THR A 103 1.41 -19.93 8.51
C THR A 103 2.04 -18.55 8.69
N ASN A 104 3.36 -18.48 8.86
CA ASN A 104 4.04 -17.20 8.97
C ASN A 104 4.01 -16.37 7.67
N TRP A 105 4.06 -17.02 6.51
CA TRP A 105 3.92 -16.38 5.20
C TRP A 105 2.49 -15.90 5.01
N ASP A 106 1.51 -16.74 5.33
CA ASP A 106 0.08 -16.42 5.31
C ASP A 106 -0.21 -15.14 6.12
N VAL A 107 0.23 -15.11 7.38
CA VAL A 107 0.05 -13.94 8.27
C VAL A 107 0.71 -12.68 7.71
N LYS A 108 1.93 -12.78 7.17
CA LYS A 108 2.63 -11.61 6.65
C LYS A 108 1.99 -11.07 5.38
N SER A 109 1.60 -11.96 4.47
CA SER A 109 0.91 -11.61 3.23
C SER A 109 -0.47 -11.03 3.52
N ARG A 110 -1.17 -11.52 4.55
CA ARG A 110 -2.39 -10.92 5.08
C ARG A 110 -2.20 -9.45 5.44
N HIS A 111 -1.15 -9.12 6.22
CA HIS A 111 -0.84 -7.74 6.62
C HIS A 111 -0.53 -6.84 5.43
N VAL A 112 0.26 -7.34 4.49
CA VAL A 112 0.59 -6.63 3.24
C VAL A 112 -0.68 -6.33 2.45
N GLY A 113 -1.55 -7.33 2.27
CA GLY A 113 -2.84 -7.17 1.61
C GLY A 113 -3.67 -6.07 2.25
N GLU A 114 -3.87 -6.15 3.57
CA GLU A 114 -4.65 -5.18 4.33
C GLU A 114 -4.13 -3.75 4.19
N ALA A 115 -2.80 -3.56 4.27
CA ALA A 115 -2.17 -2.26 4.09
C ALA A 115 -2.42 -1.68 2.68
N PHE A 116 -2.25 -2.50 1.65
CA PHE A 116 -2.48 -2.07 0.25
C PHE A 116 -3.94 -1.83 -0.08
N GLY A 117 -4.86 -2.56 0.56
CA GLY A 117 -6.29 -2.26 0.50
C GLY A 117 -6.60 -0.83 0.97
N GLY A 118 -6.00 -0.44 2.10
CA GLY A 118 -6.12 0.92 2.63
C GLY A 118 -5.53 1.99 1.71
N MET A 119 -4.34 1.74 1.14
CA MET A 119 -3.71 2.65 0.18
C MET A 119 -4.54 2.82 -1.10
N ASN A 120 -5.15 1.74 -1.60
CA ASN A 120 -6.03 1.82 -2.75
C ASN A 120 -7.26 2.67 -2.47
N ALA A 121 -7.89 2.52 -1.30
CA ALA A 121 -9.04 3.36 -0.93
C ALA A 121 -8.68 4.85 -0.85
N ILE A 122 -7.49 5.19 -0.35
CA ILE A 122 -6.97 6.57 -0.38
C ILE A 122 -6.86 7.07 -1.82
N GLY A 123 -6.22 6.30 -2.70
CA GLY A 123 -6.05 6.67 -4.11
C GLY A 123 -7.39 6.87 -4.81
N THR A 124 -8.35 5.97 -4.60
CA THR A 124 -9.71 6.09 -5.15
C THR A 124 -10.45 7.31 -4.62
N ASP A 125 -10.36 7.59 -3.32
CA ASP A 125 -10.96 8.79 -2.73
C ASP A 125 -10.35 10.09 -3.30
N MET A 126 -9.04 10.12 -3.56
CA MET A 126 -8.39 11.27 -4.24
C MET A 126 -8.98 11.53 -5.62
N VAL A 127 -9.15 10.48 -6.43
CA VAL A 127 -9.66 10.60 -7.80
C VAL A 127 -11.14 10.99 -7.82
N LEU A 128 -11.92 10.53 -6.84
CA LEU A 128 -13.34 10.89 -6.70
C LEU A 128 -13.54 12.33 -6.19
N ASP A 129 -12.75 12.79 -5.22
CA ASP A 129 -12.80 14.16 -4.68
C ASP A 129 -12.50 15.22 -5.75
N VAL A 130 -11.49 14.96 -6.60
CA VAL A 130 -11.18 15.82 -7.75
C VAL A 130 -12.33 15.89 -8.75
N ARG A 131 -13.04 14.78 -9.01
CA ARG A 131 -14.20 14.78 -9.91
C ARG A 131 -15.31 15.71 -9.40
N ASP A 132 -15.59 15.68 -8.10
CA ASP A 132 -16.66 16.48 -7.51
C ASP A 132 -16.29 17.98 -7.48
N ALA A 133 -15.00 18.31 -7.37
CA ALA A 133 -14.50 19.67 -7.51
C ALA A 133 -14.45 20.18 -8.97
N GLU A 134 -14.39 19.28 -9.96
CA GLU A 134 -13.90 19.60 -11.32
C GLU A 134 -14.81 19.02 -12.43
N VAL A 135 -16.11 19.37 -12.43
CA VAL A 135 -16.99 19.30 -13.63
C VAL A 135 -16.49 20.20 -14.79
N GLY A 136 -15.34 20.86 -14.64
CA GLY A 136 -14.69 21.67 -15.66
C GLY A 136 -13.23 21.29 -15.91
N LYS A 137 -13.00 20.35 -16.84
CA LYS A 137 -11.74 20.08 -17.56
C LYS A 137 -10.57 19.51 -16.73
N ILE A 138 -10.12 18.30 -17.08
CA ILE A 138 -8.76 17.97 -17.59
C ILE A 138 -8.59 16.44 -17.62
N ASN A 139 -7.70 16.00 -18.51
CA ASN A 139 -7.32 14.63 -18.84
C ASN A 139 -6.83 13.83 -17.60
N ASP A 140 -7.75 13.18 -16.89
CA ASP A 140 -7.54 12.43 -15.64
C ASP A 140 -6.39 11.41 -15.68
N GLN A 141 -6.09 10.84 -16.84
CA GLN A 141 -5.03 9.84 -17.00
C GLN A 141 -3.63 10.40 -16.74
N ALA A 142 -3.33 11.63 -17.16
CA ALA A 142 -1.98 12.21 -17.02
C ALA A 142 -1.68 12.67 -15.58
N ARG A 143 -2.71 12.98 -14.78
CA ARG A 143 -2.55 13.54 -13.43
C ARG A 143 -2.19 12.49 -12.37
N TYR A 144 -2.44 11.23 -12.68
CA TYR A 144 -2.18 10.09 -11.80
C TYR A 144 -1.27 9.06 -12.43
N ALA A 145 -0.90 9.17 -13.71
CA ALA A 145 0.05 8.26 -14.33
C ALA A 145 1.33 8.18 -13.49
N TYR A 146 1.64 6.97 -13.04
CA TYR A 146 2.85 6.71 -12.29
C TYR A 146 4.06 6.85 -13.22
N HIS A 147 4.83 7.92 -13.04
CA HIS A 147 6.04 8.19 -13.82
C HIS A 147 7.28 8.08 -12.93
N GLY A 148 7.86 6.88 -12.92
CA GLY A 148 9.29 6.64 -12.67
C GLY A 148 9.85 7.06 -11.30
N PHE A 149 10.24 6.06 -10.52
CA PHE A 149 10.84 6.15 -9.18
C PHE A 149 12.10 7.05 -9.03
N GLY A 150 12.79 7.39 -10.12
CA GLY A 150 14.13 8.00 -10.09
C GLY A 150 14.26 9.29 -9.26
N ALA A 151 13.19 10.07 -9.11
CA ALA A 151 13.21 11.33 -8.35
C ALA A 151 12.83 11.21 -6.86
N LEU A 152 12.20 10.09 -6.44
CA LEU A 152 11.76 9.86 -5.06
C LEU A 152 12.77 9.04 -4.22
N ALA A 153 13.88 8.60 -4.82
CA ALA A 153 14.86 7.75 -4.15
C ALA A 153 15.39 8.33 -2.82
N ASN A 154 15.46 9.66 -2.72
CA ASN A 154 15.96 10.34 -1.51
C ASN A 154 14.89 10.55 -0.43
N THR A 155 13.60 10.32 -0.72
CA THR A 155 12.48 10.55 0.21
C THR A 155 11.89 9.26 0.75
N ILE A 156 12.40 8.11 0.31
CA ILE A 156 11.91 6.79 0.67
C ILE A 156 13.08 6.01 1.23
N PRO A 157 12.95 5.39 2.42
CA PRO A 157 14.00 4.56 2.99
C PRO A 157 14.54 3.54 1.99
N GLN A 158 15.87 3.36 1.98
CA GLN A 158 16.48 2.31 1.18
C GLN A 158 16.13 0.95 1.77
N VAL A 159 15.93 -0.02 0.88
CA VAL A 159 15.64 -1.40 1.27
C VAL A 159 16.77 -2.33 0.86
N GLY A 160 16.89 -3.48 1.53
CA GLY A 160 17.92 -4.47 1.21
C GLY A 160 17.83 -5.05 -0.22
N ASP A 161 18.96 -5.48 -0.80
CA ASP A 161 19.09 -5.93 -2.20
C ASP A 161 18.08 -7.00 -2.64
N ILE A 162 17.69 -7.91 -1.75
CA ILE A 162 16.70 -8.96 -2.05
C ILE A 162 15.30 -8.35 -2.16
N ALA A 163 14.93 -7.49 -1.21
CA ALA A 163 13.66 -6.77 -1.24
C ALA A 163 13.60 -5.85 -2.47
N GLN A 164 14.70 -5.17 -2.80
CA GLN A 164 14.78 -4.35 -3.99
C GLN A 164 14.53 -5.16 -5.27
N ARG A 165 15.08 -6.37 -5.40
CA ARG A 165 14.79 -7.25 -6.55
C ARG A 165 13.33 -7.65 -6.64
N ALA A 166 12.68 -7.97 -5.51
CA ALA A 166 11.25 -8.27 -5.48
C ALA A 166 10.40 -7.06 -5.91
N VAL A 167 10.78 -5.87 -5.45
CA VAL A 167 10.15 -4.59 -5.81
C VAL A 167 10.37 -4.27 -7.30
N ASP A 168 11.58 -4.44 -7.82
CA ASP A 168 11.90 -4.15 -9.22
C ASP A 168 11.21 -5.14 -10.19
N ALA A 169 11.02 -6.39 -9.77
CA ALA A 169 10.27 -7.40 -10.53
C ALA A 169 8.75 -7.17 -10.49
N ALA A 170 8.23 -6.59 -9.39
CA ALA A 170 6.83 -6.26 -9.24
C ALA A 170 6.48 -5.00 -10.05
N THR A 171 6.10 -5.19 -11.32
CA THR A 171 5.50 -4.12 -12.14
C THR A 171 4.17 -3.71 -11.54
N TYR A 172 3.97 -2.41 -11.33
CA TYR A 172 2.72 -1.94 -10.76
C TYR A 172 2.24 -0.62 -11.33
N GLU A 173 0.97 -0.60 -11.72
CA GLU A 173 0.26 0.53 -12.31
C GLU A 173 -0.99 0.88 -11.48
N TRP A 174 -0.86 1.16 -10.16
CA TRP A 174 -2.02 1.54 -9.33
C TRP A 174 -2.86 2.64 -9.96
N SER A 175 -2.21 3.56 -10.68
CA SER A 175 -2.90 4.68 -11.29
C SER A 175 -3.98 4.20 -12.26
N LYS A 176 -3.70 3.15 -13.04
CA LYS A 176 -4.69 2.55 -13.93
C LYS A 176 -5.79 1.88 -13.11
N ASP A 177 -5.44 1.16 -12.05
CA ASP A 177 -6.41 0.47 -11.19
C ASP A 177 -7.38 1.45 -10.51
N VAL A 178 -6.86 2.54 -9.94
CA VAL A 178 -7.65 3.60 -9.30
C VAL A 178 -8.55 4.32 -10.31
N ILE A 179 -8.03 4.58 -11.52
CA ILE A 179 -8.81 5.20 -12.61
C ILE A 179 -9.92 4.27 -13.09
N THR A 180 -9.66 2.97 -13.26
CA THR A 180 -10.69 2.00 -13.65
C THR A 180 -11.76 1.88 -12.56
N GLU A 181 -11.35 1.74 -11.28
CA GLU A 181 -12.27 1.66 -10.15
C GLU A 181 -13.16 2.92 -10.01
N LYS A 182 -12.63 4.12 -10.31
CA LYS A 182 -13.43 5.36 -10.38
C LYS A 182 -14.65 5.20 -11.29
N GLU A 183 -14.47 4.63 -12.48
CA GLU A 183 -15.57 4.43 -13.44
C GLU A 183 -16.64 3.50 -12.87
N ASN A 184 -16.25 2.52 -12.05
CA ASN A 184 -17.17 1.51 -11.53
C ASN A 184 -17.87 1.93 -10.24
N VAL A 185 -17.19 2.66 -9.34
CA VAL A 185 -17.86 3.32 -8.20
C VAL A 185 -18.93 4.29 -8.71
N ALA A 186 -18.67 4.98 -9.82
CA ALA A 186 -19.66 5.84 -10.48
C ALA A 186 -20.83 5.08 -11.14
N ARG A 187 -20.68 3.77 -11.40
CA ARG A 187 -21.69 2.90 -12.03
C ARG A 187 -22.42 1.98 -11.04
N GLU A 188 -22.30 2.21 -9.72
CA GLU A 188 -22.83 1.32 -8.64
C GLU A 188 -22.33 -0.14 -8.71
N GLY A 189 -21.26 -0.42 -9.46
CA GLY A 189 -20.70 -1.74 -9.69
C GLY A 189 -19.55 -2.09 -8.75
N VAL A 190 -19.77 -2.10 -7.44
CA VAL A 190 -18.71 -2.31 -6.41
C VAL A 190 -18.01 -3.69 -6.51
N SER A 191 -18.60 -4.65 -7.24
CA SER A 191 -18.21 -6.07 -7.14
C SER A 191 -17.12 -6.55 -8.11
N LYS A 192 -16.75 -5.83 -9.18
CA LYS A 192 -15.92 -6.40 -10.26
C LYS A 192 -14.49 -5.87 -10.42
N GLU A 193 -14.08 -4.80 -9.74
CA GLU A 193 -12.80 -4.11 -10.06
C GLU A 193 -11.79 -3.92 -8.92
N THR A 194 -11.85 -4.79 -7.92
CA THR A 194 -10.71 -5.00 -6.99
C THR A 194 -9.51 -5.69 -7.66
N ALA A 195 -9.64 -6.14 -8.92
CA ALA A 195 -8.70 -7.06 -9.58
C ALA A 195 -7.30 -6.49 -9.78
N GLY A 196 -7.17 -5.20 -10.11
CA GLY A 196 -5.87 -4.57 -10.38
C GLY A 196 -4.98 -4.43 -9.14
N GLY A 197 -5.52 -3.83 -8.07
CA GLY A 197 -4.76 -3.70 -6.82
C GLY A 197 -4.49 -5.04 -6.12
N ILE A 198 -5.41 -6.02 -6.26
CA ILE A 198 -5.13 -7.41 -5.88
C ILE A 198 -3.99 -7.98 -6.73
N ALA A 199 -4.00 -7.77 -8.05
CA ALA A 199 -2.95 -8.25 -8.93
C ALA A 199 -1.59 -7.63 -8.58
N GLY A 200 -1.52 -6.33 -8.29
CA GLY A 200 -0.30 -5.68 -7.82
C GLY A 200 0.23 -6.25 -6.51
N THR A 201 -0.66 -6.45 -5.53
CA THR A 201 -0.32 -7.07 -4.24
C THR A 201 0.18 -8.51 -4.45
N ASN A 202 -0.49 -9.28 -5.31
CA ASN A 202 -0.09 -10.64 -5.65
C ASN A 202 1.23 -10.68 -6.41
N ASN A 203 1.48 -9.74 -7.32
CA ASN A 203 2.74 -9.64 -8.05
C ASN A 203 3.92 -9.37 -7.10
N LEU A 204 3.71 -8.55 -6.07
CA LEU A 204 4.71 -8.34 -5.02
C LEU A 204 5.01 -9.62 -4.25
N ILE A 205 3.97 -10.36 -3.84
CA ILE A 205 4.11 -11.64 -3.13
C ILE A 205 4.75 -12.70 -4.03
N ASP A 206 4.36 -12.77 -5.29
CA ASP A 206 4.97 -13.68 -6.28
C ASP A 206 6.45 -13.36 -6.48
N SER A 207 6.80 -12.07 -6.59
CA SER A 207 8.19 -11.64 -6.74
C SER A 207 9.03 -11.97 -5.52
N TRP A 208 8.48 -11.81 -4.32
CA TRP A 208 9.10 -12.25 -3.07
C TRP A 208 9.21 -13.78 -2.98
N ALA A 209 8.19 -14.53 -3.38
CA ALA A 209 8.25 -15.99 -3.39
C ALA A 209 9.28 -16.50 -4.41
N GLU A 210 9.48 -15.77 -5.51
CA GLU A 210 10.48 -16.08 -6.54
C GLU A 210 11.92 -15.96 -6.00
N THR A 211 12.21 -14.99 -5.12
CA THR A 211 13.54 -14.87 -4.47
C THR A 211 13.89 -16.08 -3.60
N ARG A 212 12.88 -16.92 -3.30
CA ARG A 212 12.95 -18.11 -2.44
C ARG A 212 12.71 -19.41 -3.18
N GLU A 213 12.64 -19.36 -4.51
CA GLU A 213 12.30 -20.51 -5.36
C GLU A 213 10.98 -21.17 -4.93
N ALA A 214 10.03 -20.36 -4.45
CA ALA A 214 8.75 -20.80 -3.88
C ALA A 214 7.54 -20.35 -4.72
N LYS A 215 7.74 -19.59 -5.80
CA LYS A 215 6.66 -19.15 -6.67
C LYS A 215 5.90 -20.34 -7.27
N GLY A 216 4.58 -20.31 -7.18
CA GLY A 216 3.70 -21.38 -7.66
C GLY A 216 3.63 -22.62 -6.76
N THR A 217 4.28 -22.60 -5.59
CA THR A 217 4.09 -23.62 -4.55
C THR A 217 2.80 -23.38 -3.76
N ASP A 218 2.27 -24.41 -3.11
CA ASP A 218 1.06 -24.30 -2.29
C ASP A 218 1.23 -23.25 -1.19
N ALA A 219 2.41 -23.19 -0.55
CA ALA A 219 2.73 -22.16 0.44
C ALA A 219 2.58 -20.74 -0.12
N ALA A 220 3.07 -20.48 -1.33
CA ALA A 220 3.01 -19.16 -1.95
C ALA A 220 1.60 -18.82 -2.45
N GLU A 221 0.86 -19.79 -3.00
CA GLU A 221 -0.52 -19.58 -3.45
C GLU A 221 -1.47 -19.31 -2.27
N ASN A 222 -1.28 -20.00 -1.14
CA ASN A 222 -2.03 -19.72 0.09
C ASN A 222 -1.76 -18.31 0.60
N ALA A 223 -0.49 -17.90 0.64
CA ALA A 223 -0.11 -16.56 1.07
C ALA A 223 -0.73 -15.46 0.17
N LYS A 224 -0.81 -15.68 -1.15
CA LYS A 224 -1.55 -14.79 -2.07
C LYS A 224 -3.05 -14.79 -1.82
N GLY A 225 -3.63 -15.95 -1.51
CA GLY A 225 -5.03 -16.07 -1.13
C GLY A 225 -5.38 -15.20 0.08
N GLU A 226 -4.55 -15.25 1.12
CA GLU A 226 -4.70 -14.44 2.35
C GLU A 226 -4.55 -12.95 2.08
N ALA A 227 -3.53 -12.56 1.30
CA ALA A 227 -3.34 -11.17 0.91
C ALA A 227 -4.54 -10.62 0.14
N LYS A 228 -5.07 -11.39 -0.81
CA LYS A 228 -6.26 -11.01 -1.60
C LYS A 228 -7.47 -10.73 -0.71
N GLN A 229 -7.74 -11.61 0.25
CA GLN A 229 -8.90 -11.44 1.15
C GLN A 229 -8.70 -10.22 2.04
N SER A 230 -7.52 -10.06 2.62
CA SER A 230 -7.25 -8.94 3.53
C SER A 230 -7.12 -7.61 2.82
N TYR A 231 -6.72 -7.60 1.54
CA TYR A 231 -6.82 -6.41 0.69
C TYR A 231 -8.26 -5.88 0.63
N ILE A 232 -9.24 -6.78 0.45
CA ILE A 232 -10.65 -6.38 0.43
C ILE A 232 -11.05 -5.79 1.79
N THR A 233 -10.69 -6.45 2.89
CA THR A 233 -10.96 -5.96 4.25
C THR A 233 -10.36 -4.59 4.52
N GLY A 234 -9.05 -4.42 4.28
CA GLY A 234 -8.37 -3.14 4.50
C GLY A 234 -8.95 -2.01 3.63
N ARG A 235 -9.40 -2.33 2.42
CA ARG A 235 -10.08 -1.38 1.53
C ARG A 235 -11.45 -0.97 2.07
N GLU A 236 -12.26 -1.91 2.54
CA GLU A 236 -13.59 -1.64 3.10
C GLU A 236 -13.54 -0.80 4.38
N GLU A 237 -12.60 -1.13 5.28
CA GLU A 237 -12.33 -0.34 6.48
C GLU A 237 -11.92 1.09 6.12
N ALA A 238 -11.05 1.24 5.12
CA ALA A 238 -10.61 2.55 4.67
C ALA A 238 -11.73 3.37 4.03
N TYR A 239 -12.59 2.78 3.19
CA TYR A 239 -13.76 3.47 2.71
C TYR A 239 -14.70 3.90 3.83
N SER A 240 -14.87 3.07 4.86
CA SER A 240 -15.66 3.44 6.04
C SER A 240 -15.05 4.65 6.76
N ALA A 241 -13.73 4.69 6.93
CA ALA A 241 -13.03 5.80 7.56
C ALA A 241 -13.09 7.11 6.75
N LEU A 242 -13.02 7.03 5.42
CA LEU A 242 -12.95 8.17 4.51
C LEU A 242 -14.33 8.76 4.15
N ARG A 243 -15.36 7.92 4.02
CA ARG A 243 -16.73 8.33 3.65
C ARG A 243 -17.52 9.03 4.76
N THR A 244 -16.98 9.16 5.97
CA THR A 244 -17.67 9.81 7.11
C THR A 244 -17.83 11.34 6.98
N ARG A 245 -17.35 11.97 5.90
CA ARG A 245 -17.73 13.35 5.56
C ARG A 245 -19.09 13.37 4.86
N LYS A 246 -20.16 13.53 5.66
CA LYS A 246 -21.43 14.11 5.21
C LYS A 246 -21.65 15.43 5.94
#